data_AF-A0A8H8CY18-F1
#
_entry.id   AF-A0A8H8CY18-F1
#
_cell.length_a   1.000
_cell.length_b   1.000
_cell.length_c   1.000
_cell.angle_alpha   90.00
_cell.angle_beta   90.00
_cell.angle_gamma   90.00
#
_symmetry.space_group_name_H-M   'P 1'
#
loop_
_entity.id
_entity.type
_entity.pdbx_description
1 polymer ?
#
loop_
_entity_poly.entity_id
_entity_poly.type
_entity_poly.pdbx_seq_one_letter_code
_entity_poly.pdbx_strand_id
1 'polypeptide(L)'
;MLYELVAVVRPGSVQEVREIARITGLQILYAGGVIRGLTNWGPFRLPRPITKHQTKYSTGHHFIMRFDSSSAVQQSVRRTLGLDPRMIRFSVVKLGNKLEEIKDVSGSVEWNQTRQLIGDDLGVKVPFSSLRR
;
A
#
# COMPACT_ATOMS: atom_id res chain seq x y z
N MET A 1 7.75 -4.54 -15.63
CA MET A 1 8.26 -3.46 -14.77
C MET A 1 7.70 -3.70 -13.38
N LEU A 2 8.46 -3.36 -12.33
CA LEU A 2 7.99 -3.51 -10.96
C LEU A 2 7.22 -2.26 -10.54
N TYR A 3 6.00 -2.48 -10.04
CA TYR A 3 5.13 -1.44 -9.50
C TYR A 3 4.76 -1.74 -8.04
N GLU A 4 4.54 -0.66 -7.30
CA GLU A 4 4.00 -0.68 -5.94
C GLU A 4 2.71 0.13 -5.91
N LEU A 5 1.62 -0.52 -5.53
CA LEU A 5 0.35 0.12 -5.22
C LEU A 5 0.29 0.38 -3.72
N VAL A 6 0.14 1.65 -3.34
CA VAL A 6 -0.21 2.08 -1.99
C VAL A 6 -1.66 2.54 -2.00
N ALA A 7 -2.53 1.79 -1.34
CA ALA A 7 -3.96 2.04 -1.33
C ALA A 7 -4.45 2.44 0.06
N VAL A 8 -5.40 3.38 0.08
CA VAL A 8 -6.04 3.91 1.28
C VAL A 8 -7.54 3.74 1.10
N VAL A 9 -8.09 2.71 1.74
CA VAL A 9 -9.51 2.38 1.69
C VAL A 9 -10.24 3.06 2.84
N ARG A 10 -11.54 3.34 2.65
CA ARG A 10 -12.39 3.85 3.71
C ARG A 10 -12.33 2.96 4.96
N PRO A 11 -12.34 3.56 6.16
CA PRO A 11 -12.47 2.79 7.39
C PRO A 11 -13.89 2.19 7.49
N GLY A 12 -13.99 1.02 8.11
CA GLY A 12 -15.26 0.32 8.29
C GLY A 12 -15.03 -1.18 8.36
N SER A 13 -15.10 -1.84 7.20
CA SER A 13 -15.05 -3.29 7.09
C SER A 13 -13.74 -3.77 6.43
N VAL A 14 -13.04 -4.71 7.08
CA VAL A 14 -11.84 -5.37 6.52
C VAL A 14 -12.20 -6.18 5.27
N GLN A 15 -13.46 -6.60 5.14
CA GLN A 15 -13.96 -7.31 3.97
C GLN A 15 -13.89 -6.43 2.71
N GLU A 16 -14.13 -5.12 2.81
CA GLU A 16 -13.97 -4.19 1.69
C GLU A 16 -12.50 -4.12 1.22
N VAL A 17 -11.57 -4.07 2.17
CA VAL A 17 -10.12 -4.06 1.88
C VAL A 17 -9.71 -5.34 1.16
N ARG A 18 -10.14 -6.49 1.69
CA ARG A 18 -9.90 -7.80 1.08
C ARG A 18 -10.47 -7.87 -0.33
N GLU A 19 -11.65 -7.32 -0.54
CA GLU A 19 -12.30 -7.33 -1.84
C GLU A 19 -11.56 -6.50 -2.88
N ILE A 20 -11.17 -5.27 -2.54
CA ILE A 20 -10.42 -4.40 -3.43
C ILE A 20 -9.07 -5.04 -3.78
N ALA A 21 -8.38 -5.59 -2.78
CA ALA A 21 -7.13 -6.32 -2.99
C ALA A 21 -7.33 -7.53 -3.90
N ARG A 22 -8.38 -8.32 -3.70
CA ARG A 22 -8.72 -9.48 -4.52
C ARG A 22 -9.01 -9.08 -5.98
N ILE A 23 -9.89 -8.10 -6.20
CA ILE A 23 -10.26 -7.64 -7.55
C ILE A 23 -9.02 -7.12 -8.29
N THR A 24 -8.22 -6.29 -7.61
CA THR A 24 -6.99 -5.72 -8.19
C THR A 24 -5.98 -6.82 -8.50
N GLY A 25 -5.79 -7.77 -7.58
CA GLY A 25 -4.89 -8.90 -7.78
C GLY A 25 -5.32 -9.78 -8.95
N LEU A 26 -6.61 -10.14 -9.03
CA LEU A 26 -7.16 -10.91 -10.15
C LEU A 26 -6.99 -10.17 -11.48
N GLN A 27 -7.22 -8.85 -11.51
CA GLN A 27 -7.02 -8.04 -12.71
C GLN A 27 -5.57 -8.10 -13.20
N ILE A 28 -4.58 -8.07 -12.29
CA ILE A 28 -3.17 -8.18 -12.63
C ILE A 28 -2.85 -9.60 -13.15
N LEU A 29 -3.30 -10.62 -12.43
CA LEU A 29 -3.03 -12.03 -12.77
C LEU A 29 -3.64 -12.42 -14.13
N TYR A 30 -4.90 -12.03 -14.40
CA TYR A 30 -5.57 -12.30 -15.67
C TYR A 30 -4.93 -11.59 -16.86
N ALA A 31 -4.22 -10.48 -16.62
CA ALA A 31 -3.48 -9.77 -17.65
C ALA A 31 -2.02 -10.26 -17.79
N GLY A 32 -1.66 -11.39 -17.17
CA GLY A 32 -0.33 -12.00 -17.23
C GLY A 32 0.72 -11.32 -16.35
N GLY A 33 0.30 -10.48 -15.40
CA GLY A 33 1.18 -9.92 -14.38
C GLY A 33 1.43 -10.89 -13.22
N VAL A 34 2.46 -10.60 -12.41
CA VAL A 34 2.84 -11.41 -11.25
C VAL A 34 2.73 -10.57 -9.99
N ILE A 35 2.04 -11.09 -8.97
CA ILE A 35 1.97 -10.44 -7.66
C ILE A 35 3.14 -10.94 -6.82
N ARG A 36 4.01 -10.02 -6.35
CA ARG A 36 5.14 -10.37 -5.48
C ARG A 36 4.74 -10.48 -4.02
N GLY A 37 3.80 -9.64 -3.59
CA GLY A 37 3.31 -9.68 -2.23
C GLY A 37 2.25 -8.63 -1.95
N LEU A 38 1.53 -8.87 -0.86
CA LEU A 38 0.48 -8.03 -0.33
C LEU A 38 0.76 -7.82 1.15
N THR A 39 0.90 -6.57 1.58
CA THR A 39 1.14 -6.23 2.97
C THR A 39 0.02 -5.35 3.50
N ASN A 40 -0.61 -5.82 4.58
CA ASN A 40 -1.64 -5.07 5.27
C ASN A 40 -1.00 -4.17 6.33
N TRP A 41 -1.11 -2.86 6.16
CA TRP A 41 -0.61 -1.87 7.12
C TRP A 41 -1.67 -1.57 8.19
N GLY A 42 -2.95 -1.70 7.87
CA GLY A 42 -4.02 -1.50 8.82
C GLY A 42 -4.57 -0.07 8.85
N PRO A 43 -5.45 0.24 9.82
CA PRO A 43 -6.07 1.55 9.93
C PRO A 43 -5.09 2.58 10.52
N PHE A 44 -4.83 3.66 9.78
CA PHE A 44 -4.03 4.79 10.24
C PHE A 44 -4.76 6.12 10.03
N ARG A 45 -4.35 7.14 10.80
CA ARG A 45 -4.79 8.51 10.57
C ARG A 45 -4.19 9.03 9.26
N LEU A 46 -5.01 9.73 8.50
CA LEU A 46 -4.56 10.42 7.31
C LEU A 46 -3.74 11.66 7.74
N PRO A 47 -2.71 12.06 6.96
CA PRO A 47 -1.93 13.27 7.27
C PRO A 47 -2.78 14.54 7.38
N ARG A 48 -3.90 14.56 6.65
CA ARG A 48 -4.94 15.60 6.70
C ARG A 48 -6.30 14.98 6.44
N PRO A 49 -7.41 15.53 6.95
CA PRO A 49 -8.74 15.08 6.58
C PRO A 49 -8.98 15.20 5.08
N ILE A 50 -9.59 14.18 4.47
CA ILE A 50 -9.92 14.15 3.04
C ILE A 50 -11.42 13.99 2.88
N THR A 51 -12.05 14.86 2.09
CA THR A 51 -13.44 14.71 1.70
C THR A 51 -13.52 13.97 0.36
N LYS A 52 -14.22 12.84 0.32
CA LYS A 52 -14.46 12.07 -0.90
C LYS A 52 -15.82 11.40 -0.87
N HIS A 53 -16.53 11.36 -2.01
CA HIS A 53 -17.89 10.83 -2.10
C HIS A 53 -18.80 11.36 -0.98
N GLN A 54 -18.81 12.69 -0.79
CA GLN A 54 -19.60 13.40 0.23
C GLN A 54 -19.32 13.02 1.70
N THR A 55 -18.25 12.25 1.96
CA THR A 55 -17.86 11.83 3.32
C THR A 55 -16.48 12.38 3.67
N LYS A 56 -16.31 12.87 4.90
CA LYS A 56 -15.03 13.34 5.42
C LYS A 56 -14.32 12.21 6.18
N TYR A 57 -13.14 11.84 5.72
CA TYR A 57 -12.32 10.79 6.33
C TYR A 57 -11.14 11.42 7.10
N SER A 58 -10.95 11.00 8.34
CA SER A 58 -9.76 11.30 9.17
C SER A 58 -8.81 10.10 9.30
N THR A 59 -9.32 8.90 9.06
CA THR A 59 -8.60 7.63 9.08
C THR A 59 -8.85 6.85 7.80
N GLY A 60 -7.93 5.97 7.44
CA GLY A 60 -8.07 5.06 6.31
C GLY A 60 -7.32 3.76 6.55
N HIS A 61 -7.78 2.68 5.93
CA HIS A 61 -7.12 1.38 5.99
C HIS A 61 -6.10 1.28 4.87
N HIS A 62 -4.83 1.12 5.24
CA HIS A 62 -3.71 1.10 4.31
C HIS A 62 -3.34 -0.33 3.95
N PHE A 63 -3.12 -0.59 2.68
CA PHE A 63 -2.48 -1.81 2.22
C PHE A 63 -1.56 -1.51 1.03
N ILE A 64 -0.54 -2.35 0.90
CA ILE A 64 0.43 -2.27 -0.17
C ILE A 64 0.37 -3.55 -0.99
N MET A 65 0.45 -3.41 -2.30
CA MET A 65 0.59 -4.54 -3.22
C MET A 65 1.74 -4.27 -4.18
N ARG A 66 2.72 -5.18 -4.21
CA ARG A 66 3.83 -5.16 -5.17
C ARG A 66 3.56 -6.16 -6.28
N PHE A 67 3.70 -5.71 -7.53
CA PHE A 67 3.45 -6.56 -8.69
C PHE A 67 4.31 -6.17 -9.88
N ASP A 68 4.65 -7.16 -10.70
CA ASP A 68 5.22 -6.98 -12.01
C ASP A 68 4.12 -7.02 -13.07
N SER A 69 4.08 -6.00 -13.92
CA SER A 69 3.19 -5.99 -15.07
C SER A 69 3.74 -5.14 -16.22
N SER A 70 2.99 -5.13 -17.32
CA SER A 70 3.14 -4.11 -18.36
C SER A 70 2.55 -2.77 -17.90
N SER A 71 2.94 -1.69 -18.57
CA SER A 71 2.42 -0.34 -18.31
C SER A 71 0.92 -0.22 -18.60
N ALA A 72 0.41 -0.94 -19.61
CA ALA A 72 -1.00 -0.97 -19.95
C ALA A 72 -1.85 -1.57 -18.82
N VAL A 73 -1.38 -2.67 -18.21
CA VAL A 73 -2.07 -3.30 -17.06
C VAL A 73 -2.05 -2.38 -15.85
N GLN A 74 -0.93 -1.73 -15.57
CA GLN A 74 -0.82 -0.76 -14.49
C GLN A 74 -1.82 0.40 -14.66
N GLN A 75 -1.96 0.93 -15.88
CA GLN A 75 -2.93 1.98 -16.17
C GLN A 75 -4.37 1.48 -16.00
N SER A 76 -4.66 0.25 -16.42
CA SER A 76 -5.97 -0.39 -16.24
C SER A 76 -6.32 -0.54 -14.76
N VAL A 77 -5.39 -1.02 -13.92
CA VAL A 77 -5.58 -1.10 -12.46
C VAL A 77 -5.86 0.28 -11.86
N ARG A 78 -5.08 1.30 -12.27
CA ARG A 78 -5.30 2.68 -11.82
C ARG A 78 -6.69 3.21 -12.19
N ARG A 79 -7.23 2.85 -13.35
CA ARG A 79 -8.60 3.21 -13.75
C ARG A 79 -9.63 2.51 -12.88
N THR A 80 -9.52 1.20 -12.69
CA THR A 80 -10.43 0.42 -11.83
C THR A 80 -10.49 0.99 -10.40
N LEU A 81 -9.33 1.23 -9.78
CA LEU A 81 -9.25 1.78 -8.43
C LEU A 81 -9.75 3.22 -8.33
N GLY A 82 -9.66 4.00 -9.41
CA GLY A 82 -10.20 5.36 -9.49
C GLY A 82 -11.72 5.41 -9.47
N LEU A 83 -12.38 4.35 -9.95
CA LEU A 83 -13.83 4.23 -10.00
C LEU A 83 -14.44 3.64 -8.73
N ASP A 84 -13.65 2.97 -7.88
CA ASP A 84 -14.16 2.37 -6.65
C ASP A 84 -14.48 3.44 -5.59
N PRO A 85 -15.77 3.61 -5.18
CA PRO A 85 -16.16 4.64 -4.23
C PRO A 85 -15.67 4.38 -2.80
N ARG A 86 -15.23 3.16 -2.50
CA ARG A 86 -14.67 2.77 -1.20
C ARG A 86 -13.21 3.19 -1.08
N MET A 87 -12.56 3.54 -2.19
CA MET A 87 -11.19 4.01 -2.18
C MET A 87 -11.13 5.49 -1.76
N ILE A 88 -10.41 5.83 -0.70
CA ILE A 88 -10.14 7.24 -0.36
C ILE A 88 -9.07 7.78 -1.31
N ARG A 89 -7.91 7.13 -1.35
CA ARG A 89 -6.77 7.55 -2.16
C ARG A 89 -5.93 6.34 -2.51
N PHE A 90 -5.26 6.39 -3.65
CA PHE A 90 -4.24 5.41 -3.98
C PHE A 90 -3.12 6.09 -4.75
N SER A 91 -1.96 5.45 -4.75
CA SER A 91 -0.81 5.82 -5.55
C SER A 91 -0.21 4.56 -6.14
N VAL A 92 0.18 4.62 -7.41
CA VAL A 92 0.94 3.53 -8.04
C VAL A 92 2.29 4.10 -8.42
N VAL A 93 3.35 3.55 -7.83
CA VAL A 93 4.72 3.98 -8.00
C VAL A 93 5.48 2.93 -8.79
N LYS A 94 6.33 3.37 -9.71
CA LYS A 94 7.24 2.49 -10.45
C LYS A 94 8.52 2.34 -9.64
N LEU A 95 8.84 1.12 -9.23
CA LEU A 95 10.04 0.84 -8.44
C LEU A 95 11.28 0.58 -9.31
N GLY A 96 11.11 0.02 -10.50
CA GLY A 96 12.24 -0.24 -11.40
C GLY A 96 11.84 -0.81 -12.76
N ASN A 97 12.81 -0.81 -13.67
CA ASN A 97 12.65 -1.28 -15.05
C ASN A 97 13.38 -2.59 -15.30
N LYS A 98 14.67 -2.61 -14.94
CA LYS A 98 15.59 -3.69 -15.27
C LYS A 98 15.62 -4.71 -14.14
N LEU A 99 15.90 -5.96 -14.47
CA LEU A 99 15.99 -7.04 -13.48
C LEU A 99 17.02 -6.74 -12.39
N GLU A 100 18.16 -6.16 -12.77
CA GLU A 100 19.25 -5.79 -11.87
C GLU A 100 18.81 -4.80 -10.78
N GLU A 101 17.88 -3.89 -11.09
CA GLU A 101 17.36 -2.87 -10.16
C GLU A 101 16.32 -3.46 -9.19
N ILE A 102 15.60 -4.50 -9.61
CA ILE A 102 14.39 -4.98 -8.93
C ILE A 102 14.56 -6.32 -8.21
N LYS A 103 15.68 -7.02 -8.41
CA LYS A 103 15.92 -8.37 -7.85
C LYS A 103 15.93 -8.39 -6.32
N ASP A 104 16.43 -7.32 -5.71
CA ASP A 104 16.59 -7.22 -4.24
C ASP A 104 15.33 -6.66 -3.56
N VAL A 105 14.30 -6.30 -4.33
CA VAL A 105 13.04 -5.76 -3.80
C VAL A 105 12.13 -6.91 -3.35
N SER A 106 11.98 -7.05 -2.03
CA SER A 106 11.12 -8.04 -1.38
C SER A 106 9.64 -7.90 -1.76
N GLY A 107 8.87 -8.98 -1.61
CA GLY A 107 7.41 -8.95 -1.75
C GLY A 107 6.68 -8.33 -0.55
N SER A 108 7.30 -8.36 0.63
CA SER A 108 6.76 -7.77 1.85
C SER A 108 7.27 -6.35 2.07
N VAL A 109 6.38 -5.48 2.57
CA VAL A 109 6.70 -4.09 2.94
C VAL A 109 6.40 -3.90 4.42
N GLU A 110 7.35 -4.29 5.26
CA GLU A 110 7.21 -4.10 6.70
C GLU A 110 7.23 -2.60 7.04
N TRP A 111 6.33 -2.20 7.94
CA TRP A 111 6.35 -0.85 8.48
C TRP A 111 7.60 -0.69 9.35
N ASN A 112 8.40 0.35 9.11
CA ASN A 112 9.63 0.57 9.85
C ASN A 112 9.30 0.86 11.33
N GLN A 113 9.49 -0.14 12.20
CA GLN A 113 9.25 -0.01 13.65
C GLN A 113 10.32 0.86 14.33
N THR A 114 11.39 1.18 13.62
CA THR A 114 12.49 2.01 14.12
C THR A 114 12.12 3.48 14.00
N ARG A 115 11.55 4.06 15.06
CA ARG A 115 11.71 5.50 15.30
C ARG A 115 13.19 5.70 15.64
N GLN A 116 14.00 6.12 14.68
CA GLN A 116 15.21 6.85 15.04
C GLN A 116 14.75 8.17 15.61
N LEU A 117 14.72 8.26 16.94
CA LEU A 117 14.52 9.55 17.59
C LEU A 117 15.76 10.39 17.30
N ILE A 118 15.61 11.70 17.20
CA ILE A 118 16.67 12.66 16.81
C ILE A 118 17.87 12.68 17.81
N GLY A 119 17.93 11.76 18.78
CA GLY A 119 19.05 11.55 19.71
C GLY A 119 19.73 10.17 19.63
N ASP A 120 19.47 9.38 18.59
CA ASP A 120 19.97 7.99 18.45
C ASP A 120 21.46 7.87 18.08
N ASP A 121 22.23 8.96 18.05
CA ASP A 121 23.71 8.93 17.93
C ASP A 121 24.39 8.19 19.11
N LEU A 122 23.64 7.81 20.14
CA LEU A 122 24.08 6.99 21.28
C LEU A 122 23.83 5.47 21.10
N GLY A 123 23.33 5.03 19.95
CA GLY A 123 23.32 3.60 19.58
C GLY A 123 22.33 2.69 20.34
N VAL A 124 21.36 3.24 21.08
CA VAL A 124 20.37 2.45 21.83
C VAL A 124 19.06 2.32 21.05
N LYS A 125 18.85 1.15 20.41
CA LYS A 125 17.58 0.80 19.75
C LYS A 125 16.56 0.32 20.79
N VAL A 126 15.52 1.12 21.07
CA VAL A 126 14.41 0.70 21.94
C VAL A 126 13.28 0.06 21.12
N PRO A 127 12.90 -1.21 21.39
CA PRO A 127 11.77 -1.85 20.73
C PRO A 127 10.41 -1.30 21.20
N PHE A 128 9.46 -1.27 20.27
CA PHE A 128 8.12 -0.67 20.40
C PHE A 128 7.25 -1.28 21.52
N SER A 129 7.58 -2.47 22.03
CA SER A 129 6.81 -3.14 23.08
C SER A 129 6.87 -2.45 24.45
N SER A 130 7.79 -1.50 24.64
CA SER A 130 8.06 -0.85 25.94
C SER A 130 7.20 0.38 26.25
N LEU A 131 6.33 0.82 25.33
CA LEU A 131 5.58 2.08 25.44
C LEU A 131 4.06 1.95 25.46
N ARG A 132 3.52 0.80 25.91
CA ARG A 132 2.11 0.73 26.30
C ARG A 132 1.97 1.17 27.77
N ARG A 133 1.59 2.43 27.95
CA ARG A 133 0.81 2.90 29.12
C ARG A 133 -0.53 3.38 28.61
#